data_AF-A0A5N6W5Q1-F1
#
_entry.id   AF-A0A5N6W5Q1-F1
#
_cell.length_a   1.000
_cell.length_b   1.000
_cell.length_c   1.000
_cell.angle_alpha   90.00
_cell.angle_beta   90.00
_cell.angle_gamma   90.00
#
_symmetry.space_group_name_H-M   'P 1'
#
loop_
_entity.id
_entity.type
_entity.pdbx_description
1 polymer ?
#
loop_
_entity_poly.entity_id
_entity_poly.type
_entity_poly.pdbx_seq_one_letter_code
_entity_poly.pdbx_strand_id
1 'polypeptide(L)'
;MEYIVGVTLQELWISQSLSPTEKHAIVKQVAACINELRLLKPPQEGVVASAELGQVDDARVGYRSFGPFSNIDDFHSSGGLYRGF
;
A
#
# COMPACT_ATOMS: atom_id res chain seq x y z
N MET A 1 -12.95 9.15 -6.75
CA MET A 1 -11.96 10.04 -6.10
C MET A 1 -11.64 11.18 -7.04
N GLU A 2 -11.50 12.38 -6.52
CA GLU A 2 -11.04 13.53 -7.31
C GLU A 2 -9.56 13.37 -7.65
N TYR A 3 -9.17 13.87 -8.82
CA TYR A 3 -7.77 13.83 -9.24
C TYR A 3 -6.95 14.85 -8.45
N ILE A 4 -5.90 14.38 -7.78
CA ILE A 4 -4.95 15.26 -7.09
C ILE A 4 -3.88 15.68 -8.10
N VAL A 5 -3.84 16.97 -8.42
CA VAL A 5 -2.83 17.56 -9.29
C VAL A 5 -1.49 17.59 -8.55
N GLY A 6 -0.45 17.00 -9.14
CA GLY A 6 0.88 17.00 -8.57
C GLY A 6 1.91 16.25 -9.40
N VAL A 7 3.17 16.34 -8.97
CA VAL A 7 4.30 15.56 -9.53
C VAL A 7 4.51 14.34 -8.65
N THR A 8 4.86 13.21 -9.25
CA THR A 8 5.13 11.99 -8.48
C THR A 8 6.37 12.15 -7.62
N LEU A 9 6.39 11.54 -6.43
CA LEU A 9 7.60 11.53 -5.59
C LEU A 9 8.78 10.87 -6.32
N GLN A 10 8.54 9.86 -7.15
CA GLN A 10 9.58 9.20 -7.95
C GLN A 10 10.29 10.19 -8.88
N GLU A 11 9.53 10.99 -9.63
CA GLU A 11 10.08 11.98 -10.56
C GLU A 11 10.95 13.01 -9.83
N LEU A 12 10.46 13.55 -8.70
CA LEU A 12 11.22 14.47 -7.87
C LEU A 12 12.49 13.82 -7.29
N TRP A 13 12.41 12.56 -6.83
CA TRP A 13 13.53 11.86 -6.23
C TRP A 13 14.68 11.63 -7.20
N ILE A 14 14.36 11.29 -8.46
CA ILE A 14 15.33 10.98 -9.52
C ILE A 14 15.95 12.27 -10.10
N SER A 15 15.17 13.36 -10.17
CA SER A 15 15.61 14.63 -10.77
C SER A 15 16.78 15.32 -10.04
N GLN A 16 17.22 14.82 -8.88
CA GLN A 16 18.23 15.42 -7.99
C GLN A 16 17.90 16.85 -7.52
N SER A 17 16.68 17.32 -7.75
CA SER A 17 16.22 18.66 -7.35
C SER A 17 16.02 18.80 -5.84
N LEU A 18 15.86 17.69 -5.12
CA LEU A 18 15.63 17.69 -3.67
C LEU A 18 16.94 17.77 -2.90
N SER A 19 17.05 18.79 -2.04
CA SER A 19 18.11 18.89 -1.05
C SER A 19 18.02 17.75 -0.01
N PRO A 20 19.12 17.45 0.72
CA PRO A 20 19.10 16.46 1.79
C PRO A 20 18.04 16.75 2.86
N THR A 21 17.83 18.01 3.20
CA THR A 21 16.82 18.45 4.18
C THR A 21 15.41 18.17 3.70
N GLU A 22 15.10 18.43 2.43
CA GLU A 22 13.78 18.15 1.85
C GLU A 22 13.52 16.64 1.78
N LYS A 23 14.53 15.84 1.40
CA LYS A 23 14.43 14.37 1.44
C LYS A 23 14.10 13.87 2.84
N HIS A 24 14.77 14.41 3.86
CA HIS A 24 14.51 14.05 5.25
C HIS A 24 13.09 14.43 5.68
N ALA A 25 12.63 15.62 5.30
CA ALA A 25 11.27 16.07 5.59
C ALA A 25 10.20 15.17 4.93
N ILE A 26 10.41 14.77 3.67
CA ILE A 26 9.50 13.86 2.96
C ILE A 26 9.44 12.51 3.66
N VAL A 27 10.58 11.92 4.02
CA VAL A 27 10.60 10.64 4.76
C VAL A 27 9.84 10.75 6.08
N LYS A 28 10.02 11.86 6.81
CA LYS A 28 9.29 12.11 8.06
C LYS A 28 7.78 12.22 7.84
N GLN A 29 7.34 12.89 6.78
CA GLN A 29 5.92 13.00 6.43
C GLN A 29 5.32 11.65 6.05
N VAL A 30 6.00 10.86 5.20
CA VAL A 30 5.56 9.51 4.83
C VAL A 30 5.45 8.61 6.06
N ALA A 31 6.44 8.66 6.96
CA ALA A 31 6.40 7.91 8.21
C ALA A 31 5.21 8.32 9.10
N ALA A 32 4.90 9.61 9.20
CA ALA A 32 3.74 10.10 9.93
C ALA A 32 2.42 9.58 9.32
N CYS A 33 2.24 9.67 8.01
CA CYS A 33 1.06 9.13 7.33
C CYS A 33 0.89 7.62 7.55
N ILE A 34 1.98 6.85 7.46
CA ILE A 34 1.94 5.40 7.74
C ILE A 34 1.52 5.13 9.18
N ASN A 35 2.01 5.92 10.14
CA ASN A 35 1.62 5.78 11.54
C ASN A 35 0.14 6.10 11.74
N GLU A 36 -0.38 7.16 11.12
CA GLU A 36 -1.81 7.48 11.16
C GLU A 36 -2.66 6.33 10.58
N LEU A 37 -2.26 5.75 9.46
CA LEU A 37 -2.95 4.61 8.85
C LEU A 37 -2.97 3.38 9.77
N ARG A 38 -1.87 3.11 10.50
CA ARG A 38 -1.79 1.99 11.46
C ARG A 38 -2.66 2.17 12.69
N LEU A 39 -3.08 3.40 13.00
CA LEU A 39 -3.99 3.68 14.11
C LEU A 39 -5.46 3.47 13.74
N LEU A 40 -5.78 3.31 12.46
CA LEU A 40 -7.14 3.02 12.02
C LEU A 40 -7.54 1.63 12.53
N LYS A 41 -8.71 1.56 13.16
CA LYS A 41 -9.31 0.28 13.54
C LYS A 41 -9.85 -0.39 12.28
N PRO A 42 -9.46 -1.64 11.99
CA PRO A 42 -10.01 -2.34 10.84
C PRO A 42 -11.51 -2.58 11.03
N PRO A 43 -12.31 -2.62 9.95
CA PRO A 43 -13.73 -2.98 10.02
C PRO A 43 -13.95 -4.36 10.64
N GLN A 44 -13.01 -5.28 10.41
CA GLN A 44 -12.98 -6.61 11.00
C GLN A 44 -11.52 -7.01 11.31
N GLU A 45 -11.25 -7.31 12.58
CA GLU A 45 -9.91 -7.74 13.03
C GLU A 45 -9.50 -9.08 12.42
N GLY A 46 -8.23 -9.18 12.05
CA GLY A 46 -7.62 -10.41 11.52
C GLY A 46 -7.92 -10.73 10.05
N VAL A 47 -8.96 -10.15 9.46
CA VAL A 47 -9.31 -10.37 8.04
C VAL A 47 -8.45 -9.50 7.13
N VAL A 48 -7.97 -10.08 6.03
CA VAL A 48 -7.27 -9.35 4.96
C VAL A 48 -8.14 -9.34 3.72
N ALA A 49 -8.69 -8.18 3.37
CA ALA A 49 -9.66 -8.01 2.30
C ALA A 49 -9.58 -6.60 1.69
N SER A 50 -10.41 -6.32 0.69
CA SER A 50 -10.60 -4.95 0.20
C SER A 50 -11.29 -4.07 1.25
N ALA A 51 -11.36 -2.76 1.00
CA ALA A 51 -12.03 -1.82 1.90
C ALA A 51 -13.53 -2.13 2.12
N GLU A 52 -14.15 -2.87 1.20
CA GLU A 52 -15.54 -3.34 1.28
C GLU A 52 -15.65 -4.79 1.79
N LEU A 53 -14.55 -5.34 2.34
CA LEU A 53 -14.43 -6.73 2.78
C LEU A 53 -14.57 -7.78 1.65
N GLY A 54 -14.36 -7.37 0.41
CA GLY A 54 -14.36 -8.22 -0.78
C GLY A 54 -12.97 -8.68 -1.23
N GLN A 55 -12.90 -9.20 -2.45
CA GLN A 55 -11.62 -9.56 -3.08
C GLN A 55 -10.81 -8.29 -3.42
N VAL A 56 -9.50 -8.44 -3.49
CA VAL A 56 -8.57 -7.37 -3.85
C VAL A 56 -8.13 -7.52 -5.29
N ASP A 57 -8.27 -6.45 -6.06
CA ASP A 57 -7.73 -6.30 -7.41
C ASP A 57 -6.54 -5.33 -7.38
N ASP A 58 -5.32 -5.87 -7.47
CA ASP A 58 -4.10 -5.06 -7.54
C ASP A 58 -3.20 -5.57 -8.66
N ALA A 59 -3.12 -4.81 -9.74
CA ALA A 59 -2.31 -5.13 -10.92
C ALA A 59 -0.81 -5.27 -10.62
N ARG A 60 -0.33 -4.72 -9.49
CA ARG A 60 1.07 -4.87 -9.04
C ARG A 60 1.35 -6.26 -8.48
N VAL A 61 0.30 -6.97 -8.05
CA VAL A 61 0.37 -8.32 -7.46
C VAL A 61 -0.01 -9.38 -8.51
N GLY A 62 -0.84 -9.03 -9.49
CA GLY A 62 -1.15 -9.89 -10.63
C GLY A 62 -2.47 -9.52 -11.32
N TYR A 63 -2.86 -10.31 -12.32
CA TYR A 63 -4.09 -10.08 -13.11
C TYR A 63 -5.34 -10.77 -12.56
N ARG A 64 -5.23 -11.49 -11.44
CA ARG A 64 -6.34 -12.21 -10.81
C ARG A 64 -6.64 -11.59 -9.45
N SER A 65 -7.93 -11.45 -9.15
CA SER A 65 -8.40 -11.08 -7.81
C SER A 65 -7.92 -12.09 -6.77
N PHE A 66 -7.67 -11.63 -5.56
CA PHE A 66 -7.19 -12.46 -4.45
C PHE A 66 -7.85 -12.12 -3.12
N GLY A 67 -7.87 -13.07 -2.19
CA GLY A 67 -8.65 -12.97 -0.95
C GLY A 67 -10.17 -13.00 -1.18
N PRO A 68 -10.98 -12.58 -0.20
CA PRO A 68 -10.56 -12.18 1.15
C PRO A 68 -9.97 -13.37 1.92
N PHE A 69 -9.06 -13.08 2.86
CA PHE A 69 -8.45 -14.08 3.73
C PHE A 69 -9.01 -13.95 5.14
N SER A 70 -9.38 -15.07 5.75
CA SER A 70 -9.98 -15.11 7.08
C SER A 70 -8.99 -14.76 8.19
N ASN A 71 -7.68 -14.91 7.92
CA ASN A 71 -6.61 -14.63 8.85
C ASN A 71 -5.32 -14.22 8.10
N ILE A 72 -4.35 -13.69 8.85
CA ILE A 72 -3.05 -13.21 8.33
C ILE A 72 -2.18 -14.36 7.81
N ASP A 73 -2.25 -15.55 8.41
CA ASP A 73 -1.43 -16.70 8.02
C ASP A 73 -1.85 -17.26 6.66
N ASP A 74 -3.15 -17.30 6.36
CA ASP A 74 -3.70 -17.66 5.05
C ASP A 74 -3.21 -16.68 3.98
N PHE A 75 -3.22 -15.38 4.29
CA PHE A 75 -2.71 -14.34 3.40
C PHE A 75 -1.21 -14.54 3.12
N HIS A 76 -0.38 -14.70 4.15
CA HIS A 76 1.06 -14.93 3.98
C HIS A 76 1.38 -16.22 3.22
N SER A 77 0.61 -17.29 3.45
CA SER A 77 0.78 -18.57 2.76
C SER A 77 0.38 -18.48 1.28
N SER A 78 -0.58 -17.62 0.94
CA SER A 78 -1.04 -17.40 -0.44
C SER A 78 0.00 -16.71 -1.32
N GLY A 79 0.93 -15.93 -0.75
CA GLY A 79 1.99 -15.24 -1.48
C GLY A 79 2.95 -16.18 -2.24
N GLY A 80 2.96 -17.47 -1.89
CA GLY A 80 3.66 -18.51 -2.65
C GLY A 80 2.96 -18.94 -3.95
N LEU A 81 1.65 -18.72 -4.07
CA LEU A 81 0.83 -19.19 -5.20
C LEU A 81 0.74 -18.19 -6.37
N TYR A 82 1.13 -16.93 -6.16
CA TYR A 82 1.10 -15.88 -7.19
C TYR A 82 2.45 -15.65 -7.90
N ARG A 83 3.48 -16.46 -7.61
CA ARG A 83 4.76 -16.50 -8.34
C ARG A 83 4.70 -17.33 -9.63
N GLY A 84 3.60 -17.21 -10.36
CA GLY A 84 3.33 -17.99 -11.56
C GLY A 84 3.27 -17.16 -12.82
N PHE A 85 4.27 -16.30 -13.07
CA PHE A 85 4.74 -15.85 -14.40
C PHE A 85 6.20 -15.41 -14.29
#